data_AF-A0A9X7B1X3-F1
#
_entry.id   AF-A0A9X7B1X3-F1
#
_cell.length_a   1.000
_cell.length_b   1.000
_cell.length_c   1.000
_cell.angle_alpha   90.00
_cell.angle_beta   90.00
_cell.angle_gamma   90.00
#
_symmetry.space_group_name_H-M   'P 1'
#
loop_
_entity.id
_entity.type
_entity.pdbx_description
1 polymer ?
#
loop_
_entity_poly.entity_id
_entity_poly.type
_entity_poly.pdbx_seq_one_letter_code
_entity_poly.pdbx_strand_id
1 'polypeptide(L)'
;MITLYKPNETDFTHNGIGVLDKHIYHAAVEEELNGLFVFTFSYPLFAPYGTKIDGMSIIKAPTPDGEQLFRVVTPKVSMGEMTAQCYHIFYDLTENLIEDIFVESTNGNGAMNRMSTGCQYKHPFTFYSDIPTIASARMVRKNPVEALLDSSQDNSFVNRWGGELKRDNFDVKMLQNRGMDRGVVIRHKKDLLGYEGNVDWKSPVTRIMPQGFDGLFLPEKYVDSPNMNKYPHPKIRVVE
;
A
#
# COMPACT_ATOMS: atom_id res chain seq x y z
N MET A 1 -1.95 6.40 -22.44
CA MET A 1 -3.34 6.43 -22.92
C MET A 1 -4.22 5.95 -21.78
N ILE A 2 -5.36 6.59 -21.55
CA ILE A 2 -6.33 6.25 -20.52
C ILE A 2 -7.55 5.62 -21.17
N THR A 3 -7.85 4.38 -20.80
CA THR A 3 -8.86 3.56 -21.48
C THR A 3 -9.87 2.99 -20.49
N LEU A 4 -11.15 3.05 -20.84
CA LEU A 4 -12.27 2.50 -20.09
C LEU A 4 -12.59 1.08 -20.54
N TYR A 5 -12.79 0.17 -19.59
CA TYR A 5 -13.20 -1.21 -19.81
C TYR A 5 -14.42 -1.57 -18.95
N LYS A 6 -15.09 -2.66 -19.32
CA LYS A 6 -16.20 -3.21 -18.56
C LYS A 6 -15.72 -3.76 -17.20
N PRO A 7 -16.60 -3.86 -16.19
CA PRO A 7 -16.22 -4.40 -14.89
C PRO A 7 -15.63 -5.82 -14.93
N ASN A 8 -16.10 -6.66 -15.85
CA ASN A 8 -15.68 -8.06 -15.98
C ASN A 8 -14.69 -8.29 -17.12
N GLU A 9 -13.99 -7.25 -17.59
CA GLU A 9 -12.96 -7.39 -18.62
C GLU A 9 -11.79 -8.23 -18.14
N THR A 10 -11.29 -9.10 -19.02
CA THR A 10 -10.10 -9.93 -18.78
C THR A 10 -9.04 -9.77 -19.86
N ASP A 11 -9.36 -9.13 -20.99
CA ASP A 11 -8.42 -8.80 -22.06
C ASP A 11 -8.21 -7.28 -22.14
N PHE A 12 -6.96 -6.84 -21.92
CA PHE A 12 -6.57 -5.43 -21.93
C PHE A 12 -5.70 -5.06 -23.14
N THR A 13 -5.66 -5.92 -24.16
CA THR A 13 -4.91 -5.70 -25.41
C THR A 13 -5.67 -4.85 -26.43
N HIS A 14 -6.96 -4.60 -26.21
CA HIS A 14 -7.80 -3.74 -27.05
C HIS A 14 -8.19 -2.44 -26.33
N ASN A 15 -8.89 -1.54 -27.04
CA ASN A 15 -9.29 -0.21 -26.54
C ASN A 15 -10.57 -0.21 -25.67
N GLY A 16 -10.94 -1.35 -25.08
CA GLY A 16 -12.10 -1.47 -24.20
C GLY A 16 -13.40 -0.90 -24.77
N ILE A 17 -14.14 -0.20 -23.91
CA ILE A 17 -15.33 0.59 -24.24
C ILE A 17 -14.92 1.84 -25.04
N GLY A 18 -13.77 2.44 -24.70
CA GLY A 18 -13.26 3.62 -25.38
C GLY A 18 -12.09 4.30 -24.66
N VAL A 19 -11.40 5.19 -25.37
CA VAL A 19 -10.28 5.99 -24.88
C VAL A 19 -10.80 7.33 -24.33
N LEU A 20 -10.34 7.73 -23.15
CA LEU A 20 -10.81 8.90 -22.40
C LEU A 20 -9.91 10.14 -22.53
N ASP A 21 -8.70 9.99 -23.08
CA ASP A 21 -7.63 11.02 -23.10
C ASP A 21 -8.09 12.43 -23.52
N LYS A 22 -8.99 12.53 -24.49
CA LYS A 22 -9.38 13.83 -25.08
C LYS A 22 -10.16 14.72 -24.11
N HIS A 23 -10.89 14.13 -23.16
CA HIS A 23 -11.86 14.86 -22.33
C HIS A 23 -11.61 14.70 -20.83
N ILE A 24 -10.62 13.90 -20.44
CA ILE A 24 -10.24 13.71 -19.04
C ILE A 24 -9.40 14.87 -18.52
N TYR A 25 -9.64 15.30 -17.28
CA TYR A 25 -8.88 16.35 -16.61
C TYR A 25 -8.80 16.08 -15.11
N HIS A 26 -7.90 16.78 -14.43
CA HIS A 26 -7.52 16.51 -13.04
C HIS A 26 -7.13 15.05 -12.79
N ALA A 27 -6.58 14.39 -13.82
CA ALA A 27 -6.09 13.03 -13.72
C ALA A 27 -4.81 12.99 -12.88
N ALA A 28 -4.86 12.29 -11.75
CA ALA A 28 -3.74 12.16 -10.82
C ALA A 28 -3.63 10.72 -10.33
N VAL A 29 -2.40 10.21 -10.32
CA VAL A 29 -2.03 8.91 -9.76
C VAL A 29 -1.22 9.17 -8.49
N GLU A 30 -1.66 8.59 -7.38
CA GLU A 30 -0.98 8.68 -6.09
C GLU A 30 -0.66 7.27 -5.60
N GLU A 31 0.61 7.02 -5.27
CA GLU A 31 1.07 5.75 -4.73
C GLU A 31 1.88 5.99 -3.45
N GLU A 32 1.49 5.32 -2.38
CA GLU A 32 2.21 5.28 -1.10
C GLU A 32 2.84 3.89 -0.90
N LEU A 33 4.09 3.87 -0.44
CA LEU A 33 4.81 2.63 -0.16
C LEU A 33 4.09 1.83 0.92
N ASN A 34 3.74 0.58 0.62
CA ASN A 34 2.89 -0.28 1.47
C ASN A 34 1.51 0.34 1.82
N GLY A 35 1.13 1.44 1.17
CA GLY A 35 -0.09 2.19 1.40
C GLY A 35 -0.99 2.22 0.17
N LEU A 36 -1.77 3.27 0.03
CA LEU A 36 -2.77 3.38 -1.04
C LEU A 36 -2.15 3.54 -2.43
N PHE A 37 -2.82 3.00 -3.44
CA PHE A 37 -2.49 3.23 -4.84
C PHE A 37 -3.78 3.61 -5.57
N VAL A 38 -3.93 4.90 -5.87
CA VAL A 38 -5.19 5.53 -6.23
C VAL A 38 -5.03 6.27 -7.55
N PHE A 39 -6.06 6.21 -8.38
CA PHE A 39 -6.20 7.08 -9.54
C PHE A 39 -7.47 7.91 -9.37
N THR A 40 -7.35 9.22 -9.56
CA THR A 40 -8.48 10.15 -9.50
C THR A 40 -8.56 10.97 -10.77
N PHE A 41 -9.76 11.28 -11.23
CA PHE A 41 -9.99 12.12 -12.40
C PHE A 41 -11.41 12.70 -12.44
N SER A 42 -11.58 13.73 -13.26
CA SER A 42 -12.88 14.27 -13.66
C SER A 42 -13.13 14.07 -15.15
N TYR A 43 -14.39 13.88 -15.52
CA TYR A 43 -14.82 13.65 -16.89
C TYR A 43 -16.23 14.21 -17.16
N PRO A 44 -16.48 14.93 -18.28
CA PRO A 44 -17.79 15.49 -18.58
C PRO A 44 -18.78 14.41 -18.99
N LEU A 45 -20.01 14.45 -18.47
CA LEU A 45 -21.03 13.45 -18.81
C LEU A 45 -21.47 13.51 -20.29
N PHE A 46 -21.43 14.70 -20.88
CA PHE A 46 -21.78 14.94 -22.28
C PHE A 46 -20.66 14.54 -23.26
N ALA A 47 -19.45 14.27 -22.76
CA ALA A 47 -18.37 13.75 -23.59
C ALA A 47 -18.63 12.27 -23.94
N PRO A 48 -18.05 11.75 -25.04
CA PRO A 48 -18.14 10.34 -25.36
C PRO A 48 -17.77 9.46 -24.17
N TYR A 49 -18.56 8.42 -23.90
CA TYR A 49 -18.39 7.47 -22.79
C TYR A 49 -18.60 8.04 -21.38
N GLY A 50 -18.92 9.32 -21.20
CA GLY A 50 -19.10 9.91 -19.87
C GLY A 50 -20.19 9.25 -19.04
N THR A 51 -21.28 8.79 -19.68
CA THR A 51 -22.36 8.03 -19.05
C THR A 51 -22.08 6.53 -18.90
N LYS A 52 -20.94 6.03 -19.39
CA LYS A 52 -20.55 4.61 -19.31
C LYS A 52 -19.54 4.33 -18.20
N ILE A 53 -18.97 5.36 -17.59
CA ILE A 53 -18.07 5.22 -16.46
C ILE A 53 -18.94 5.10 -15.22
N ASP A 54 -19.03 3.87 -14.70
CA ASP A 54 -19.84 3.54 -13.54
C ASP A 54 -19.02 2.76 -12.51
N GLY A 55 -19.60 2.52 -11.33
CA GLY A 55 -19.01 1.69 -10.29
C GLY A 55 -18.52 0.35 -10.85
N MET A 56 -17.37 -0.10 -10.35
CA MET A 56 -16.67 -1.32 -10.78
C MET A 56 -16.08 -1.30 -12.19
N SER A 57 -16.28 -0.26 -12.99
CA SER A 57 -15.58 -0.12 -14.28
C SER A 57 -14.07 -0.16 -14.08
N ILE A 58 -13.33 -0.64 -15.09
CA ILE A 58 -11.87 -0.69 -15.04
C ILE A 58 -11.32 0.44 -15.91
N ILE A 59 -10.39 1.20 -15.34
CA ILE A 59 -9.62 2.23 -16.04
C ILE A 59 -8.18 1.76 -16.14
N LYS A 60 -7.65 1.68 -17.35
CA LYS A 60 -6.21 1.55 -17.57
C LYS A 60 -5.61 2.94 -17.69
N ALA A 61 -4.59 3.24 -16.90
CA ALA A 61 -3.94 4.56 -16.88
C ALA A 61 -2.41 4.44 -16.86
N PRO A 62 -1.67 5.40 -17.47
CA PRO A 62 -0.22 5.41 -17.41
C PRO A 62 0.28 5.86 -16.04
N THR A 63 1.28 5.16 -15.51
CA THR A 63 1.98 5.46 -14.26
C THR A 63 3.51 5.46 -14.49
N PRO A 64 4.34 5.93 -13.54
CA PRO A 64 5.79 5.84 -13.67
C PRO A 64 6.34 4.42 -13.91
N ASP A 65 5.61 3.40 -13.43
CA ASP A 65 5.99 1.98 -13.56
C ASP A 65 5.30 1.27 -14.74
N GLY A 66 4.62 2.03 -15.63
CA GLY A 66 3.92 1.50 -16.80
C GLY A 66 2.40 1.68 -16.74
N GLU A 67 1.67 1.02 -17.65
CA GLU A 67 0.20 1.05 -17.64
C GLU A 67 -0.34 0.16 -16.50
N GLN A 68 -1.19 0.74 -15.65
CA GLN A 68 -1.79 0.06 -14.50
C GLN A 68 -3.31 0.12 -14.57
N LEU A 69 -3.97 -0.90 -14.02
CA LEU A 69 -5.42 -1.04 -13.96
C LEU A 69 -5.96 -0.53 -12.62
N PHE A 70 -7.06 0.21 -12.68
CA PHE A 70 -7.76 0.78 -11.53
C PHE A 70 -9.26 0.50 -11.62
N ARG A 71 -9.85 0.09 -10.50
CA ARG A 71 -11.28 -0.15 -10.32
C ARG A 71 -11.96 1.14 -9.87
N VAL A 72 -12.99 1.59 -10.58
CA VAL A 72 -13.81 2.75 -10.16
C VAL A 72 -14.61 2.37 -8.92
N VAL A 73 -14.34 3.05 -7.80
CA VAL A 73 -14.98 2.76 -6.50
C VAL A 73 -16.04 3.79 -6.17
N THR A 74 -15.80 5.06 -6.49
CA THR A 74 -16.75 6.14 -6.18
C THR A 74 -16.89 7.09 -7.36
N PRO A 75 -17.85 6.85 -8.26
CA PRO A 75 -18.25 7.84 -9.25
C PRO A 75 -19.20 8.86 -8.60
N LYS A 76 -18.79 10.12 -8.55
CA LYS A 76 -19.61 11.24 -8.03
C LYS A 76 -20.02 12.13 -9.18
N VAL A 77 -21.33 12.23 -9.41
CA VAL A 77 -21.89 13.10 -10.45
C VAL A 77 -22.32 14.44 -9.84
N SER A 78 -21.85 15.54 -10.43
CA SER A 78 -22.24 16.89 -10.03
C SER A 78 -22.16 17.84 -11.21
N MET A 79 -23.18 18.69 -11.41
CA MET A 79 -23.18 19.78 -12.40
C MET A 79 -22.81 19.37 -13.85
N GLY A 80 -23.16 18.15 -14.29
CA GLY A 80 -22.85 17.66 -15.65
C GLY A 80 -21.44 17.04 -15.79
N GLU A 81 -20.72 16.91 -14.69
CA GLU A 81 -19.41 16.29 -14.58
C GLU A 81 -19.49 15.05 -13.67
N MET A 82 -18.59 14.10 -13.89
CA MET A 82 -18.35 13.00 -12.99
C MET A 82 -16.90 12.98 -12.54
N THR A 83 -16.71 12.91 -11.22
CA THR A 83 -15.41 12.72 -10.57
C THR A 83 -15.33 11.28 -10.09
N ALA A 84 -14.29 10.56 -10.51
CA ALA A 84 -14.08 9.19 -10.11
C ALA A 84 -12.88 9.07 -9.17
N GLN A 85 -13.08 8.36 -8.07
CA GLN A 85 -11.99 7.80 -7.28
C GLN A 85 -11.87 6.32 -7.62
N CYS A 86 -10.66 5.90 -8.00
CA CYS A 86 -10.36 4.54 -8.40
C CYS A 86 -9.23 3.97 -7.55
N TYR A 87 -9.36 2.71 -7.13
CA TYR A 87 -8.29 1.98 -6.47
C TYR A 87 -7.59 1.05 -7.44
N HIS A 88 -6.29 0.84 -7.27
CA HIS A 88 -5.56 -0.13 -8.07
C HIS A 88 -6.25 -1.50 -8.03
N ILE A 89 -6.25 -2.23 -9.16
CA ILE A 89 -6.97 -3.51 -9.32
C ILE A 89 -6.65 -4.52 -8.21
N PHE A 90 -5.43 -4.48 -7.67
CA PHE A 90 -5.00 -5.18 -6.45
C PHE A 90 -6.03 -5.20 -5.32
N TYR A 91 -6.76 -4.10 -5.11
CA TYR A 91 -7.74 -3.98 -4.03
C TYR A 91 -9.00 -4.84 -4.24
N ASP A 92 -9.21 -5.44 -5.41
CA ASP A 92 -10.22 -6.49 -5.59
C ASP A 92 -9.99 -7.66 -4.62
N LEU A 93 -8.74 -7.90 -4.19
CA LEU A 93 -8.41 -8.90 -3.17
C LEU A 93 -9.05 -8.59 -1.80
N THR A 94 -9.48 -7.36 -1.51
CA THR A 94 -10.19 -7.03 -0.26
C THR A 94 -11.56 -7.72 -0.17
N GLU A 95 -12.14 -8.09 -1.32
CA GLU A 95 -13.43 -8.78 -1.41
C GLU A 95 -13.28 -10.31 -1.33
N ASN A 96 -12.06 -10.83 -1.18
CA ASN A 96 -11.78 -12.24 -0.94
C ASN A 96 -11.49 -12.50 0.54
N LEU A 97 -11.52 -13.76 0.96
CA LEU A 97 -11.33 -14.16 2.34
C LEU A 97 -10.31 -15.29 2.44
N ILE A 98 -9.46 -15.21 3.44
CA ILE A 98 -8.66 -16.31 3.96
C ILE A 98 -9.36 -16.80 5.23
N GLU A 99 -9.95 -17.99 5.17
CA GLU A 99 -10.70 -18.56 6.31
C GLU A 99 -9.75 -18.92 7.46
N ASP A 100 -8.79 -19.80 7.19
CA ASP A 100 -7.72 -20.19 8.10
C ASP A 100 -6.58 -20.82 7.30
N ILE A 101 -5.41 -20.19 7.33
CA ILE A 101 -4.18 -20.80 6.86
C ILE A 101 -3.10 -20.72 7.93
N PHE A 102 -2.31 -21.79 7.99
CA PHE A 102 -1.04 -21.80 8.67
C PHE A 102 0.08 -21.84 7.62
N VAL A 103 0.97 -20.86 7.70
CA VAL A 103 2.23 -20.79 6.98
C VAL A 103 3.30 -21.25 7.97
N GLU A 104 3.92 -22.40 7.71
CA GLU A 104 4.87 -23.01 8.64
C GLU A 104 6.30 -22.96 8.09
N SER A 105 7.15 -22.17 8.75
CA SER A 105 8.59 -22.13 8.55
C SER A 105 9.00 -22.01 7.07
N THR A 106 8.41 -21.05 6.36
CA THR A 106 8.72 -20.77 4.95
C THR A 106 9.36 -19.39 4.77
N ASN A 107 10.04 -19.22 3.65
CA ASN A 107 10.47 -17.90 3.19
C ASN A 107 9.29 -17.08 2.65
N GLY A 108 9.53 -15.80 2.33
CA GLY A 108 8.47 -14.90 1.84
C GLY A 108 7.74 -15.47 0.62
N ASN A 109 8.44 -16.13 -0.30
CA ASN A 109 7.81 -16.71 -1.49
C ASN A 109 6.88 -17.88 -1.14
N GLY A 110 7.30 -18.75 -0.22
CA GLY A 110 6.47 -19.83 0.29
C GLY A 110 5.21 -19.30 0.99
N ALA A 111 5.34 -18.24 1.76
CA ALA A 111 4.22 -17.54 2.40
C ALA A 111 3.25 -16.94 1.37
N MET A 112 3.75 -16.21 0.37
CA MET A 112 2.98 -15.65 -0.75
C MET A 112 2.17 -16.73 -1.49
N ASN A 113 2.81 -17.87 -1.81
CA ASN A 113 2.13 -19.01 -2.44
C ASN A 113 1.03 -19.61 -1.55
N ARG A 114 1.27 -19.71 -0.24
CA ARG A 114 0.28 -20.23 0.71
C ARG A 114 -0.91 -19.29 0.85
N MET A 115 -0.69 -17.98 0.83
CA MET A 115 -1.77 -16.98 0.83
C MET A 115 -2.61 -17.03 -0.44
N SER A 116 -1.97 -17.08 -1.62
CA SER A 116 -2.69 -17.17 -2.91
C SER A 116 -3.59 -18.42 -3.00
N THR A 117 -3.13 -19.56 -2.47
CA THR A 117 -3.92 -20.80 -2.44
C THR A 117 -4.94 -20.86 -1.30
N GLY A 118 -4.81 -19.98 -0.30
CA GLY A 118 -5.69 -19.88 0.86
C GLY A 118 -6.92 -19.01 0.67
N CYS A 119 -7.01 -18.30 -0.45
CA CYS A 119 -8.16 -17.49 -0.82
C CYS A 119 -9.41 -18.36 -1.07
N GLN A 120 -10.56 -17.90 -0.60
CA GLN A 120 -11.83 -18.64 -0.65
C GLN A 120 -12.30 -18.90 -2.09
N TYR A 121 -12.17 -17.91 -2.98
CA TYR A 121 -12.46 -18.07 -4.40
C TYR A 121 -11.21 -17.84 -5.27
N LYS A 122 -11.20 -18.48 -6.44
CA LYS A 122 -10.13 -18.34 -7.44
C LYS A 122 -10.08 -16.93 -8.00
N HIS A 123 -8.87 -16.39 -8.10
CA HIS A 123 -8.61 -15.05 -8.59
C HIS A 123 -7.50 -15.05 -9.65
N PRO A 124 -7.39 -14.00 -10.48
CA PRO A 124 -6.34 -13.90 -11.50
C PRO A 124 -4.96 -13.49 -10.95
N PHE A 125 -4.89 -13.06 -9.68
CA PHE A 125 -3.65 -12.54 -9.12
C PHE A 125 -2.55 -13.60 -8.96
N THR A 126 -1.33 -13.23 -9.30
CA THR A 126 -0.11 -13.99 -9.00
C THR A 126 0.62 -13.35 -7.81
N PHE A 127 1.25 -14.19 -6.99
CA PHE A 127 1.90 -13.76 -5.75
C PHE A 127 3.37 -14.20 -5.79
N TYR A 128 4.28 -13.28 -5.44
CA TYR A 128 5.72 -13.54 -5.45
C TYR A 128 6.44 -12.78 -4.33
N SER A 129 7.56 -13.32 -3.85
CA SER A 129 8.47 -12.60 -2.97
C SER A 129 9.92 -13.08 -3.14
N ASP A 130 10.87 -12.18 -2.92
CA ASP A 130 12.32 -12.46 -2.89
C ASP A 130 12.91 -12.44 -1.46
N ILE A 131 12.04 -12.39 -0.44
CA ILE A 131 12.45 -12.24 0.96
C ILE A 131 12.91 -13.60 1.52
N PRO A 132 14.17 -13.75 1.97
CA PRO A 132 14.74 -15.01 2.42
C PRO A 132 14.37 -15.35 3.87
N THR A 133 13.86 -14.37 4.64
CA THR A 133 13.46 -14.52 6.04
C THR A 133 12.54 -15.72 6.20
N ILE A 134 12.87 -16.64 7.11
CA ILE A 134 12.04 -17.80 7.41
C ILE A 134 11.19 -17.48 8.63
N ALA A 135 9.87 -17.58 8.50
CA ALA A 135 8.94 -17.34 9.58
C ALA A 135 7.70 -18.25 9.45
N SER A 136 6.89 -18.25 10.50
CA SER A 136 5.56 -18.87 10.52
C SER A 136 4.50 -17.82 10.85
N ALA A 137 3.30 -17.98 10.31
CA ALA A 137 2.16 -17.13 10.61
C ALA A 137 0.86 -17.93 10.49
N ARG A 138 -0.12 -17.62 11.35
CA ARG A 138 -1.50 -18.10 11.18
C ARG A 138 -2.40 -16.92 10.85
N MET A 139 -3.09 -17.01 9.72
CA MET A 139 -3.98 -15.96 9.22
C MET A 139 -5.40 -16.52 9.21
N VAL A 140 -6.30 -15.91 9.98
CA VAL A 140 -7.65 -16.42 10.25
C VAL A 140 -8.67 -15.33 10.04
N ARG A 141 -9.65 -15.56 9.16
CA ARG A 141 -10.76 -14.63 8.83
C ARG A 141 -10.26 -13.23 8.45
N LYS A 142 -9.28 -13.18 7.56
CA LYS A 142 -8.67 -11.95 7.06
C LYS A 142 -8.86 -11.86 5.55
N ASN A 143 -9.08 -10.67 5.01
CA ASN A 143 -8.95 -10.51 3.57
C ASN A 143 -7.45 -10.56 3.19
N PRO A 144 -7.08 -11.03 1.98
CA PRO A 144 -5.68 -11.12 1.57
C PRO A 144 -4.87 -9.83 1.67
N VAL A 145 -5.48 -8.66 1.45
CA VAL A 145 -4.78 -7.37 1.54
C VAL A 145 -4.41 -7.05 3.00
N GLU A 146 -5.36 -7.23 3.92
CA GLU A 146 -5.12 -7.10 5.36
C GLU A 146 -4.07 -8.10 5.85
N ALA A 147 -4.18 -9.36 5.42
CA ALA A 147 -3.20 -10.39 5.75
C ALA A 147 -1.78 -10.05 5.24
N LEU A 148 -1.66 -9.30 4.14
CA LEU A 148 -0.37 -8.83 3.62
C LEU A 148 0.17 -7.61 4.38
N LEU A 149 -0.66 -6.58 4.55
CA LEU A 149 -0.19 -5.21 4.83
C LEU A 149 -0.56 -4.66 6.21
N ASP A 150 -1.44 -5.32 6.97
CA ASP A 150 -1.88 -4.80 8.26
C ASP A 150 -0.75 -4.90 9.31
N SER A 151 -0.01 -3.79 9.45
CA SER A 151 1.08 -3.67 10.41
C SER A 151 0.62 -3.67 11.87
N SER A 152 -0.68 -3.57 12.16
CA SER A 152 -1.21 -3.72 13.52
C SER A 152 -1.33 -5.18 13.98
N GLN A 153 -1.20 -6.14 13.06
CA GLN A 153 -1.38 -7.57 13.33
C GLN A 153 -0.03 -8.28 13.33
N ASP A 154 0.35 -8.91 14.44
CA ASP A 154 1.64 -9.60 14.54
C ASP A 154 1.84 -10.67 13.45
N ASN A 155 0.75 -11.34 13.03
CA ASN A 155 0.78 -12.42 12.04
C ASN A 155 0.60 -11.95 10.58
N SER A 156 0.59 -10.64 10.30
CA SER A 156 0.57 -10.16 8.92
C SER A 156 1.88 -10.44 8.21
N PHE A 157 1.84 -10.49 6.88
CA PHE A 157 3.04 -10.78 6.08
C PHE A 157 4.13 -9.74 6.35
N VAL A 158 3.77 -8.45 6.32
CA VAL A 158 4.71 -7.35 6.54
C VAL A 158 5.38 -7.41 7.91
N ASN A 159 4.70 -7.85 8.97
CA ASN A 159 5.31 -7.96 10.30
C ASN A 159 6.19 -9.20 10.47
N ARG A 160 5.85 -10.31 9.80
CA ARG A 160 6.58 -11.58 9.95
C ARG A 160 7.77 -11.71 9.01
N TRP A 161 7.65 -11.20 7.78
CA TRP A 161 8.70 -11.28 6.75
C TRP A 161 9.29 -9.92 6.37
N GLY A 162 8.53 -8.83 6.54
CA GLY A 162 8.93 -7.50 6.08
C GLY A 162 8.62 -7.26 4.61
N GLY A 163 9.35 -6.31 4.03
CA GLY A 163 9.35 -6.03 2.59
C GLY A 163 8.45 -4.89 2.15
N GLU A 164 8.58 -4.61 0.86
CA GLU A 164 7.96 -3.53 0.13
C GLU A 164 7.05 -4.10 -0.95
N LEU A 165 5.79 -3.73 -0.90
CA LEU A 165 4.78 -4.15 -1.86
C LEU A 165 5.02 -3.43 -3.19
N LYS A 166 5.17 -4.23 -4.25
CA LYS A 166 5.11 -3.81 -5.64
C LYS A 166 3.87 -4.41 -6.29
N ARG A 167 3.05 -3.54 -6.85
CA ARG A 167 1.82 -3.90 -7.59
C ARG A 167 2.07 -3.70 -9.07
N ASP A 168 1.73 -4.69 -9.86
CA ASP A 168 1.75 -4.58 -11.31
C ASP A 168 0.54 -5.33 -11.88
N ASN A 169 -0.57 -4.63 -12.01
CA ASN A 169 -1.85 -5.20 -12.41
C ASN A 169 -2.22 -6.40 -11.53
N PHE A 170 -2.20 -7.60 -12.10
CA PHE A 170 -2.51 -8.85 -11.39
C PHE A 170 -1.29 -9.50 -10.72
N ASP A 171 -0.09 -8.94 -10.87
CA ASP A 171 1.10 -9.42 -10.17
C ASP A 171 1.30 -8.67 -8.85
N VAL A 172 1.31 -9.42 -7.75
CA VAL A 172 1.51 -8.92 -6.39
C VAL A 172 2.87 -9.40 -5.88
N LYS A 173 3.79 -8.47 -5.61
CA LYS A 173 5.17 -8.80 -5.23
C LYS A 173 5.52 -8.18 -3.89
N MET A 174 5.98 -8.98 -2.93
CA MET A 174 6.59 -8.50 -1.69
C MET A 174 8.11 -8.60 -1.81
N LEU A 175 8.77 -7.47 -2.07
CA LEU A 175 10.20 -7.41 -2.35
C LEU A 175 10.99 -6.96 -1.12
N GLN A 176 12.24 -7.36 -0.97
CA GLN A 176 13.13 -6.79 0.05
C GLN A 176 13.31 -5.27 -0.13
N ASN A 177 13.45 -4.86 -1.39
CA ASN A 177 13.54 -3.47 -1.79
C ASN A 177 12.90 -3.33 -3.18
N ARG A 178 11.85 -2.51 -3.28
CA ARG A 178 11.21 -2.16 -4.55
C ARG A 178 12.10 -1.20 -5.34
N GLY A 179 12.76 -0.30 -4.63
CA GLY A 179 13.63 0.73 -5.18
C GLY A 179 15.02 0.20 -5.55
N MET A 180 15.74 1.02 -6.31
CA MET A 180 17.16 0.82 -6.56
C MET A 180 17.85 2.19 -6.49
N ASP A 181 19.08 2.22 -5.98
CA ASP A 181 19.88 3.45 -6.03
C ASP A 181 20.22 3.76 -7.49
N ARG A 182 19.73 4.91 -7.97
CA ARG A 182 19.97 5.42 -9.33
C ARG A 182 20.98 6.57 -9.36
N GLY A 183 21.65 6.86 -8.24
CA GLY A 183 22.59 7.97 -8.11
C GLY A 183 21.93 9.35 -8.25
N VAL A 184 20.61 9.42 -8.13
CA VAL A 184 19.85 10.69 -8.21
C VAL A 184 20.08 11.46 -6.91
N VAL A 185 20.50 12.72 -7.05
CA VAL A 185 20.74 13.62 -5.91
C VAL A 185 19.87 14.86 -6.06
N ILE A 186 18.93 15.05 -5.13
CA ILE A 186 18.11 16.26 -5.04
C ILE A 186 18.93 17.34 -4.34
N ARG A 187 19.16 18.49 -5.00
CA ARG A 187 19.99 19.58 -4.48
C ARG A 187 19.24 20.90 -4.45
N HIS A 188 19.37 21.62 -3.35
CA HIS A 188 18.91 23.00 -3.20
C HIS A 188 19.53 23.90 -4.28
N LYS A 189 18.73 24.81 -4.88
CA LYS A 189 19.09 25.66 -6.03
C LYS A 189 19.42 24.92 -7.34
N LYS A 190 19.14 23.62 -7.43
CA LYS A 190 19.24 22.86 -8.68
C LYS A 190 17.88 22.27 -9.04
N ASP A 191 17.59 21.09 -8.51
CA ASP A 191 16.39 20.31 -8.85
C ASP A 191 15.30 20.42 -7.77
N LEU A 192 15.62 21.01 -6.62
CA LEU A 192 14.67 21.22 -5.51
C LEU A 192 13.91 22.55 -5.69
N LEU A 193 12.62 22.48 -6.02
CA LEU A 193 11.73 23.65 -6.10
C LEU A 193 11.38 24.20 -4.71
N GLY A 194 11.28 23.34 -3.71
CA GLY A 194 10.98 23.66 -2.33
C GLY A 194 10.97 22.40 -1.48
N TYR A 195 11.08 22.54 -0.17
CA TYR A 195 10.89 21.43 0.78
C TYR A 195 10.16 21.96 2.02
N GLU A 196 9.29 21.13 2.57
CA GLU A 196 8.70 21.33 3.89
C GLU A 196 9.14 20.15 4.76
N GLY A 197 9.54 20.45 5.99
CA GLY A 197 10.01 19.44 6.94
C GLY A 197 9.34 19.68 8.29
N ASN A 198 8.61 18.68 8.77
CA ASN A 198 8.05 18.68 10.11
C ASN A 198 8.90 17.77 11.00
N VAL A 199 9.42 18.32 12.10
CA VAL A 199 10.18 17.55 13.09
C VAL A 199 9.39 17.60 14.39
N ASP A 200 8.84 16.45 14.79
CA ASP A 200 8.18 16.33 16.08
C ASP A 200 9.19 16.14 17.20
N TRP A 201 9.30 17.15 18.06
CA TRP A 201 10.15 17.10 19.24
C TRP A 201 9.45 16.46 20.45
N LYS A 202 8.17 16.05 20.38
CA LYS A 202 7.49 15.40 21.50
C LYS A 202 7.88 13.93 21.67
N SER A 203 8.11 13.24 20.56
CA SER A 203 8.37 11.79 20.51
C SER A 203 9.69 11.32 21.18
N PRO A 204 10.83 12.04 21.12
CA PRO A 204 12.08 11.58 21.74
C PRO A 204 11.99 11.43 23.26
N VAL A 205 12.38 10.26 23.77
CA VAL A 205 12.52 9.96 25.19
C VAL A 205 14.01 9.82 25.52
N THR A 206 14.50 10.58 26.48
CA THR A 206 15.92 10.58 26.86
C THR A 206 16.20 9.83 28.16
N ARG A 207 15.16 9.41 28.87
CA ARG A 207 15.21 8.60 30.08
C ARG A 207 14.01 7.67 30.12
N ILE A 208 14.23 6.37 30.27
CA ILE A 208 13.15 5.40 30.45
C ILE A 208 13.16 4.85 31.88
N MET A 209 11.98 4.49 32.36
CA MET A 209 11.79 3.68 33.56
C MET A 209 11.20 2.33 33.12
N PRO A 210 12.04 1.28 32.95
CA PRO A 210 11.55 -0.02 32.50
C PRO A 210 10.75 -0.71 33.60
N GLN A 211 9.56 -1.19 33.25
CA GLN A 211 8.68 -1.96 34.11
C GLN A 211 8.54 -3.37 33.53
N GLY A 212 9.17 -4.35 34.17
CA GLY A 212 9.02 -5.76 33.82
C GLY A 212 7.67 -6.33 34.26
N PHE A 213 7.48 -7.61 33.93
CA PHE A 213 6.31 -8.40 34.32
C PHE A 213 5.97 -8.25 35.81
N ASP A 214 4.69 -8.19 36.16
CA ASP A 214 4.18 -7.93 37.52
C ASP A 214 4.62 -6.58 38.15
N GLY A 215 5.05 -5.61 37.34
CA GLY A 215 5.40 -4.27 37.82
C GLY A 215 6.79 -4.16 38.45
N LEU A 216 7.68 -5.09 38.15
CA LEU A 216 9.06 -5.11 38.64
C LEU A 216 9.89 -4.02 37.97
N PHE A 217 10.60 -3.21 38.75
CA PHE A 217 11.53 -2.19 38.23
C PHE A 217 12.99 -2.64 38.36
N LEU A 218 13.87 -2.10 37.50
CA LEU A 218 15.30 -2.24 37.68
C LEU A 218 15.77 -1.63 39.01
N PRO A 219 16.86 -2.14 39.63
CA PRO A 219 17.44 -1.54 40.83
C PRO A 219 17.81 -0.06 40.64
N GLU A 220 18.39 0.30 39.49
CA GLU A 220 18.72 1.69 39.14
C GLU A 220 17.49 2.55 38.77
N LYS A 221 16.31 1.93 38.58
CA LYS A 221 15.01 2.50 38.18
C LYS A 221 14.95 3.21 36.82
N TYR A 222 16.02 3.88 36.41
CA TYR A 222 16.08 4.66 35.19
C TYR A 222 17.26 4.27 34.32
N VAL A 223 17.02 4.24 33.02
CA VAL A 223 18.06 4.08 32.00
C VAL A 223 18.10 5.34 31.14
N ASP A 224 19.31 5.89 30.99
CA ASP A 224 19.55 7.19 30.40
C ASP A 224 20.15 7.11 29.00
N SER A 225 19.65 7.96 28.09
CA SER A 225 20.22 8.08 26.76
C SER A 225 21.56 8.84 26.82
N PRO A 226 22.58 8.41 26.04
CA PRO A 226 23.82 9.17 25.87
C PRO A 226 23.60 10.60 25.34
N ASN A 227 22.45 10.87 24.72
CA ASN A 227 22.10 12.18 24.15
C ASN A 227 21.25 13.05 25.08
N MET A 228 21.00 12.66 26.33
CA MET A 228 20.13 13.39 27.26
C MET A 228 20.52 14.86 27.45
N ASN A 229 21.83 15.15 27.50
CA ASN A 229 22.34 16.51 27.66
C ASN A 229 22.19 17.39 26.40
N LYS A 230 21.75 16.82 25.26
CA LYS A 230 21.41 17.59 24.05
C LYS A 230 20.01 18.19 24.11
N TYR A 231 19.24 17.91 25.15
CA TYR A 231 17.88 18.42 25.35
C TYR A 231 17.84 19.36 26.56
N PRO A 232 16.93 20.37 26.58
CA PRO A 232 16.83 21.31 27.70
C PRO A 232 16.51 20.67 29.05
N HIS A 233 15.81 19.53 29.04
CA HIS A 233 15.49 18.74 30.22
C HIS A 233 15.30 17.26 29.81
N PRO A 234 15.52 16.31 30.74
CA PRO A 234 15.25 14.90 30.48
C PRO A 234 13.77 14.67 30.14
N LYS A 235 13.51 13.97 29.04
CA LYS A 235 12.17 13.49 28.65
C LYS A 235 12.00 12.07 29.15
N ILE A 236 11.11 11.89 30.12
CA ILE A 236 10.98 10.65 30.89
C ILE A 236 9.72 9.89 30.45
N ARG A 237 9.83 8.57 30.22
CA ARG A 237 8.68 7.70 29.94
C ARG A 237 8.81 6.36 30.68
N VAL A 238 7.69 5.84 31.19
CA VAL A 238 7.62 4.45 31.68
C VAL A 238 7.44 3.55 30.46
N VAL A 239 8.20 2.45 30.40
CA VAL A 239 8.14 1.48 29.31
C VAL A 239 7.90 0.11 29.91
N GLU A 240 6.80 -0.52 29.51
CA GLU A 240 6.43 -1.89 29.87
C GLU A 240 7.10 -2.91 28.93
#